data_AF-A0AAX1J4P8-F1
#
_entry.id   AF-A0AAX1J4P8-F1
#
_cell.length_a   1.000
_cell.length_b   1.000
_cell.length_c   1.000
_cell.angle_alpha   90.00
_cell.angle_beta   90.00
_cell.angle_gamma   90.00
#
_symmetry.space_group_name_H-M   'P 1'
#
loop_
_entity.id
_entity.type
_entity.pdbx_description
1 polymer ?
#
loop_
_entity_poly.entity_id
_entity_poly.type
_entity_poly.pdbx_seq_one_letter_code
_entity_poly.pdbx_strand_id
1 'polypeptide(L)'
;MAAALLATAMTVACTVTHSGTPTTSSRVTPTVSVTAAPAPTTREQLCDAQTWPRPIPEVVGRLFNQVNNDGALWCWQNVRGVTTDGRDPSRDKTYRVTAVSPPAGTPLGRFDPVTVDLSEVVGAPTAFHPCDWVTPTEAAAIMGGPVSAKPDGDEPGSIDIGCYYDKSDDVGEGVETDLRLPGAFPVDAPSQFALATTSTNVTNVDGMGLQAVCVHEATTTPPSTTLVVLLSEGRLFRVTEGYASCDKLRRFARLAIGRIGA
;
A
#
# COMPACT_ATOMS: atom_id res chain seq x y z
N MET A 1 -31.85 -13.21 -48.33
CA MET A 1 -32.29 -14.63 -48.30
C MET A 1 -31.95 -15.14 -46.90
N ALA A 2 -32.91 -15.06 -45.96
CA ALA A 2 -33.82 -16.15 -45.56
C ALA A 2 -33.04 -17.33 -44.92
N ALA A 3 -33.35 -17.85 -43.72
CA ALA A 3 -34.58 -17.83 -42.95
C ALA A 3 -34.33 -18.07 -41.45
N ALA A 4 -35.27 -17.58 -40.64
CA ALA A 4 -35.46 -17.89 -39.24
C ALA A 4 -36.08 -19.30 -39.05
N LEU A 5 -35.93 -19.88 -37.85
CA LEU A 5 -36.84 -20.90 -37.35
C LEU A 5 -36.98 -20.80 -35.83
N LEU A 6 -38.16 -20.32 -35.43
CA LEU A 6 -38.76 -20.50 -34.11
C LEU A 6 -39.16 -21.97 -33.93
N ALA A 7 -39.05 -22.49 -32.71
CA ALA A 7 -39.88 -23.60 -32.26
C ALA A 7 -40.32 -23.37 -30.80
N THR A 8 -41.59 -22.98 -30.68
CA THR A 8 -42.40 -22.97 -29.47
C THR A 8 -42.87 -24.39 -29.16
N ALA A 9 -42.88 -24.80 -27.89
CA ALA A 9 -43.68 -25.96 -27.45
C ALA A 9 -44.31 -25.70 -26.08
N MET A 10 -45.63 -25.92 -26.06
CA MET A 10 -46.58 -25.68 -24.99
C MET A 10 -46.56 -26.74 -23.88
N THR A 11 -46.78 -26.25 -22.66
CA THR A 11 -47.52 -26.79 -21.51
C THR A 11 -48.07 -28.23 -21.55
N VAL A 12 -47.77 -28.98 -20.47
CA VAL A 12 -48.71 -29.90 -19.82
C VAL A 12 -48.68 -29.64 -18.31
N ALA A 13 -49.85 -29.32 -17.76
CA ALA A 13 -50.10 -29.23 -16.33
C ALA A 13 -50.54 -30.59 -15.80
N CYS A 14 -49.94 -31.05 -14.70
CA CYS A 14 -50.49 -32.07 -13.83
C CYS A 14 -50.43 -31.57 -12.39
N THR A 15 -51.58 -31.15 -11.89
CA THR A 15 -51.85 -30.92 -10.47
C THR A 15 -52.02 -32.27 -9.77
N VAL A 16 -51.17 -32.54 -8.77
CA VAL A 16 -51.44 -33.57 -7.75
C VAL A 16 -51.41 -32.88 -6.40
N THR A 17 -52.59 -32.77 -5.79
CA THR A 17 -52.81 -32.43 -4.39
C THR A 17 -52.39 -33.61 -3.52
N HIS A 18 -51.40 -33.41 -2.64
CA HIS A 18 -51.13 -34.28 -1.50
C HIS A 18 -51.08 -33.43 -0.23
N SER A 19 -52.14 -33.55 0.55
CA SER A 19 -52.25 -33.07 1.92
C SER A 19 -51.51 -34.05 2.85
N GLY A 20 -50.33 -33.66 3.30
CA GLY A 20 -49.58 -34.34 4.35
C GLY A 20 -48.84 -33.31 5.18
N THR A 21 -49.29 -33.10 6.41
CA THR A 21 -48.68 -32.21 7.40
C THR A 21 -47.36 -32.81 7.88
N PRO A 22 -46.18 -32.20 7.62
CA PRO A 22 -44.94 -32.63 8.26
C PRO A 22 -44.84 -31.93 9.61
N THR A 23 -44.75 -32.70 10.69
CA THR A 23 -44.38 -32.21 12.01
C THR A 23 -42.94 -31.67 11.95
N THR A 24 -42.79 -30.36 11.82
CA THR A 24 -41.49 -29.68 11.77
C THR A 24 -40.83 -29.79 13.14
N SER A 25 -39.95 -30.77 13.30
CA SER A 25 -39.00 -30.82 14.41
C SER A 25 -37.93 -29.76 14.16
N SER A 26 -38.13 -28.55 14.71
CA SER A 26 -37.13 -27.48 14.70
C SER A 26 -35.93 -27.91 15.52
N ARG A 27 -34.96 -28.56 14.86
CA ARG A 27 -33.60 -28.71 15.38
C ARG A 27 -33.00 -27.31 15.39
N VAL A 28 -33.00 -26.68 16.57
CA VAL A 28 -32.26 -25.45 16.83
C VAL A 28 -30.78 -25.78 16.66
N THR A 29 -30.22 -25.48 15.50
CA THR A 29 -28.78 -25.49 15.29
C THR A 29 -28.22 -24.37 16.17
N PRO A 30 -27.36 -24.64 17.16
CA PRO A 30 -26.73 -23.57 17.91
C PRO A 30 -25.91 -22.73 16.92
N THR A 31 -26.32 -21.48 16.72
CA THR A 31 -25.50 -20.48 16.04
C THR A 31 -24.29 -20.24 16.92
N VAL A 32 -23.17 -20.91 16.61
CA VAL A 32 -21.88 -20.61 17.21
C VAL A 32 -21.51 -19.22 16.70
N SER A 33 -21.71 -18.21 17.54
CA SER A 33 -21.17 -16.87 17.32
C SER A 33 -19.65 -16.98 17.33
N VAL A 34 -19.06 -17.13 16.14
CA VAL A 34 -17.61 -17.03 15.98
C VAL A 34 -17.25 -15.58 16.26
N THR A 35 -16.61 -15.33 17.41
CA THR A 35 -16.01 -14.04 17.70
C THR A 35 -15.00 -13.74 16.60
N ALA A 36 -15.18 -12.62 15.89
CA ALA A 36 -14.24 -12.19 14.88
C ALA A 36 -12.85 -12.04 15.50
N ALA A 37 -11.82 -12.53 14.81
CA ALA A 37 -10.45 -12.33 15.24
C ALA A 37 -10.15 -10.82 15.36
N PRO A 38 -9.30 -10.41 16.31
CA PRO A 38 -8.89 -9.01 16.41
C PRO A 38 -8.22 -8.55 15.11
N ALA A 39 -8.44 -7.28 14.75
CA ALA A 39 -7.81 -6.69 13.58
C ALA A 39 -6.28 -6.67 13.76
N PRO A 40 -5.49 -6.87 12.68
CA PRO A 40 -4.03 -6.77 12.74
C PRO A 40 -3.56 -5.40 13.24
N THR A 41 -2.61 -5.40 14.18
CA THR A 41 -1.94 -4.19 14.70
C THR A 41 -0.45 -4.13 14.35
N THR A 42 0.08 -5.16 13.67
CA THR A 42 1.43 -5.16 13.12
C THR A 42 1.43 -5.61 11.65
N ARG A 43 2.50 -5.27 10.91
CA ARG A 43 2.69 -5.78 9.54
C ARG A 43 2.77 -7.30 9.49
N GLU A 44 3.40 -7.92 10.48
CA GLU A 44 3.50 -9.38 10.55
C GLU A 44 2.13 -10.02 10.72
N GLN A 45 1.32 -9.50 11.64
CA GLN A 45 -0.07 -9.95 11.82
C GLN A 45 -0.90 -9.70 10.56
N LEU A 46 -0.62 -8.63 9.81
CA LEU A 46 -1.30 -8.35 8.54
C LEU A 46 -0.99 -9.44 7.49
N CYS A 47 0.26 -9.93 7.43
CA CYS A 47 0.66 -11.04 6.58
C CYS A 47 0.13 -12.40 7.08
N ASP A 48 0.09 -12.62 8.41
CA ASP A 48 -0.48 -13.81 9.04
C ASP A 48 -1.96 -13.97 8.70
N ALA A 49 -2.70 -12.84 8.67
CA ALA A 49 -4.13 -12.80 8.40
C ALA A 49 -4.49 -13.09 6.93
N GLN A 50 -3.50 -13.16 6.03
CA GLN A 50 -3.76 -13.44 4.63
C GLN A 50 -4.12 -14.90 4.39
N THR A 51 -4.92 -15.16 3.36
CA THR A 51 -5.16 -16.53 2.90
C THR A 51 -4.00 -17.00 2.05
N TRP A 52 -3.36 -18.10 2.46
CA TRP A 52 -2.25 -18.74 1.74
C TRP A 52 -2.72 -20.06 1.09
N PRO A 53 -2.16 -20.48 -0.06
CA PRO A 53 -1.12 -19.81 -0.85
C PRO A 53 -1.61 -18.53 -1.54
N ARG A 54 -0.71 -17.56 -1.73
CA ARG A 54 -0.98 -16.26 -2.38
C ARG A 54 -0.23 -16.14 -3.70
N PRO A 55 -0.79 -15.46 -4.70
CA PRO A 55 -0.07 -15.18 -5.93
C PRO A 55 1.14 -14.27 -5.65
N ILE A 56 2.30 -14.59 -6.23
CA ILE A 56 3.47 -13.71 -6.22
C ILE A 56 3.10 -12.37 -6.91
N PRO A 57 3.41 -11.21 -6.32
CA PRO A 57 3.09 -9.91 -6.90
C PRO A 57 3.92 -9.61 -8.15
N GLU A 58 3.39 -8.76 -9.03
CA GLU A 58 4.15 -8.23 -10.17
C GLU A 58 5.13 -7.15 -9.69
N VAL A 59 6.42 -7.50 -9.73
CA VAL A 59 7.51 -6.65 -9.22
C VAL A 59 8.64 -6.45 -10.23
N VAL A 60 8.52 -7.01 -11.45
CA VAL A 60 9.54 -6.81 -12.48
C VAL A 60 9.61 -5.33 -12.86
N GLY A 61 10.83 -4.82 -13.00
CA GLY A 61 11.12 -3.40 -13.24
C GLY A 61 11.11 -2.52 -12.00
N ARG A 62 10.76 -3.05 -10.81
CA ARG A 62 10.79 -2.32 -9.54
C ARG A 62 12.14 -2.39 -8.86
N LEU A 63 12.41 -1.45 -7.95
CA LEU A 63 13.60 -1.48 -7.10
C LEU A 63 13.45 -2.58 -6.04
N PHE A 64 14.49 -3.42 -5.93
CA PHE A 64 14.44 -4.60 -5.07
C PHE A 64 14.29 -4.25 -3.59
N ASN A 65 15.02 -3.25 -3.11
CA ASN A 65 14.95 -2.80 -1.72
C ASN A 65 13.52 -2.38 -1.33
N GLN A 66 12.79 -1.70 -2.22
CA GLN A 66 11.44 -1.22 -1.94
C GLN A 66 10.42 -2.37 -1.92
N VAL A 67 10.49 -3.30 -2.89
CA VAL A 67 9.55 -4.44 -2.91
C VAL A 67 9.85 -5.48 -1.81
N ASN A 68 11.10 -5.61 -1.37
CA ASN A 68 11.53 -6.60 -0.39
C ASN A 68 11.40 -6.11 1.06
N ASN A 69 11.89 -4.91 1.37
CA ASN A 69 12.05 -4.49 2.78
C ASN A 69 10.75 -3.93 3.37
N ASP A 70 9.90 -3.34 2.54
CA ASP A 70 8.64 -2.73 2.99
C ASP A 70 7.44 -3.04 2.08
N GLY A 71 7.71 -3.54 0.87
CA GLY A 71 6.73 -3.70 -0.20
C GLY A 71 6.15 -5.10 -0.34
N ALA A 72 5.70 -5.41 -1.56
CA ALA A 72 4.84 -6.54 -1.84
C ALA A 72 5.45 -7.91 -1.58
N LEU A 73 6.78 -8.05 -1.58
CA LEU A 73 7.44 -9.31 -1.24
C LEU A 73 7.66 -9.49 0.27
N TRP A 74 7.43 -8.46 1.09
CA TRP A 74 7.72 -8.51 2.53
C TRP A 74 7.01 -9.65 3.27
N CYS A 75 5.80 -10.01 2.85
CA CYS A 75 5.07 -11.12 3.48
C CYS A 75 5.71 -12.50 3.25
N TRP A 76 6.56 -12.67 2.24
CA TRP A 76 7.29 -13.91 1.99
C TRP A 76 8.58 -13.94 2.81
N GLN A 77 8.76 -14.97 3.63
CA GLN A 77 9.90 -15.03 4.57
C GLN A 77 11.16 -15.65 3.95
N ASN A 78 11.11 -16.10 2.70
CA ASN A 78 12.20 -16.79 2.01
C ASN A 78 12.46 -16.16 0.63
N VAL A 79 12.69 -14.85 0.61
CA VAL A 79 13.02 -14.09 -0.60
C VAL A 79 14.54 -13.97 -0.74
N ARG A 80 15.07 -14.30 -1.91
CA ARG A 80 16.49 -14.19 -2.23
C ARG A 80 16.70 -13.38 -3.50
N GLY A 81 17.41 -12.26 -3.38
CA GLY A 81 17.95 -11.52 -4.51
C GLY A 81 19.20 -12.20 -5.08
N VAL A 82 19.29 -12.32 -6.40
CA VAL A 82 20.43 -12.89 -7.12
C VAL A 82 20.90 -11.89 -8.15
N THR A 83 22.11 -11.38 -7.94
CA THR A 83 22.84 -10.57 -8.92
C THR A 83 23.67 -11.47 -9.82
N THR A 84 24.04 -10.99 -11.01
CA THR A 84 24.90 -11.76 -11.94
C THR A 84 26.29 -12.07 -11.37
N ASP A 85 26.76 -11.30 -10.40
CA ASP A 85 28.05 -11.50 -9.72
C ASP A 85 27.93 -12.16 -8.33
N GLY A 86 26.72 -12.54 -7.92
CA GLY A 86 26.47 -13.26 -6.67
C GLY A 86 26.51 -12.41 -5.40
N ARG A 87 26.63 -11.07 -5.51
CA ARG A 87 26.46 -10.15 -4.37
C ARG A 87 25.03 -10.18 -3.81
N ASP A 88 24.89 -9.94 -2.51
CA ASP A 88 23.60 -9.68 -1.86
C ASP A 88 23.27 -8.18 -1.92
N PRO A 89 22.26 -7.76 -2.69
CA PRO A 89 21.89 -6.36 -2.86
C PRO A 89 20.73 -5.93 -1.97
N SER A 90 20.35 -6.70 -0.94
CA SER A 90 19.16 -6.45 -0.11
C SER A 90 19.07 -5.04 0.51
N ARG A 91 20.20 -4.33 0.62
CA ARG A 91 20.28 -2.94 1.12
C ARG A 91 20.62 -1.91 0.06
N ASP A 92 20.86 -2.33 -1.18
CA ASP A 92 21.34 -1.45 -2.23
C ASP A 92 20.16 -0.91 -3.05
N LYS A 93 20.01 0.41 -3.09
CA LYS A 93 18.95 1.11 -3.84
C LYS A 93 19.17 1.05 -5.36
N THR A 94 20.30 0.56 -5.85
CA THR A 94 20.65 0.56 -7.27
C THR A 94 20.15 -0.66 -8.04
N TYR A 95 19.56 -1.66 -7.38
CA TYR A 95 19.15 -2.89 -8.07
C TYR A 95 17.67 -2.93 -8.42
N ARG A 96 17.40 -3.37 -9.66
CA ARG A 96 16.04 -3.64 -10.14
C ARG A 96 15.80 -5.11 -10.37
N VAL A 97 14.56 -5.49 -10.14
CA VAL A 97 14.03 -6.80 -10.48
C VAL A 97 13.92 -6.95 -11.98
N THR A 98 14.52 -7.99 -12.52
CA THR A 98 14.47 -8.35 -13.95
C THR A 98 13.64 -9.60 -14.19
N ALA A 99 13.63 -10.53 -13.23
CA ALA A 99 12.78 -11.70 -13.23
C ALA A 99 12.48 -12.15 -11.79
N VAL A 100 11.40 -12.93 -11.66
CA VAL A 100 11.03 -13.59 -10.39
C VAL A 100 10.76 -15.06 -10.70
N SER A 101 11.25 -15.95 -9.83
CA SER A 101 11.02 -17.38 -9.90
C SER A 101 10.52 -17.91 -8.55
N PRO A 102 9.34 -18.56 -8.51
CA PRO A 102 8.37 -18.74 -9.60
C PRO A 102 7.83 -17.40 -10.17
N PRO A 103 7.26 -17.38 -11.39
CA PRO A 103 6.79 -16.15 -12.01
C PRO A 103 5.60 -15.54 -11.26
N ALA A 104 5.40 -14.22 -11.44
CA ALA A 104 4.26 -13.49 -10.88
C ALA A 104 2.92 -14.19 -11.16
N GLY A 105 2.00 -14.14 -10.19
CA GLY A 105 0.72 -14.84 -10.24
C GLY A 105 0.76 -16.30 -9.75
N THR A 106 1.93 -16.92 -9.64
CA THR A 106 2.06 -18.29 -9.09
C THR A 106 1.65 -18.31 -7.62
N PRO A 107 0.68 -19.16 -7.19
CA PRO A 107 0.35 -19.30 -5.78
C PRO A 107 1.49 -19.96 -5.00
N LEU A 108 1.99 -19.29 -3.98
CA LEU A 108 3.01 -19.79 -3.06
C LEU A 108 2.56 -19.66 -1.61
N GLY A 109 2.98 -20.60 -0.77
CA GLY A 109 2.95 -20.46 0.67
C GLY A 109 3.94 -19.42 1.17
N ARG A 110 3.75 -18.96 2.40
CA ARG A 110 4.54 -17.88 3.00
C ARG A 110 6.04 -18.17 3.11
N PHE A 111 6.38 -19.43 3.32
CA PHE A 111 7.75 -19.91 3.56
C PHE A 111 8.39 -20.53 2.31
N ASP A 112 7.63 -20.62 1.21
CA ASP A 112 8.15 -21.13 -0.05
C ASP A 112 9.19 -20.16 -0.62
N PRO A 113 10.24 -20.68 -1.28
CA PRO A 113 11.32 -19.84 -1.78
C PRO A 113 10.87 -18.96 -2.95
N VAL A 114 11.25 -17.68 -2.92
CA VAL A 114 11.12 -16.74 -4.03
C VAL A 114 12.51 -16.24 -4.40
N THR A 115 12.92 -16.49 -5.64
CA THR A 115 14.19 -15.99 -6.19
C THR A 115 13.90 -14.81 -7.10
N VAL A 116 14.69 -13.74 -6.96
CA VAL A 116 14.54 -12.51 -7.72
C VAL A 116 15.86 -12.23 -8.44
N ASP A 117 15.84 -12.17 -9.76
CA ASP A 117 17.02 -11.85 -10.55
C ASP A 117 17.17 -10.34 -10.67
N LEU A 118 18.38 -9.85 -10.42
CA LEU A 118 18.64 -8.44 -10.20
C LEU A 118 19.70 -7.88 -11.16
N SER A 119 19.44 -6.68 -11.65
CA SER A 119 20.37 -5.89 -12.44
C SER A 119 20.62 -4.54 -11.79
N GLU A 120 21.88 -4.12 -11.75
CA GLU A 120 22.27 -2.79 -11.28
C GLU A 120 21.81 -1.72 -12.27
N VAL A 121 21.33 -0.60 -11.74
CA VAL A 121 20.83 0.54 -12.49
C VAL A 121 21.68 1.75 -12.14
N VAL A 122 22.67 2.00 -12.98
CA VAL A 122 23.59 3.12 -12.84
C VAL A 122 23.22 4.19 -13.85
N GLY A 123 23.02 5.44 -13.39
CA GLY A 123 22.86 6.60 -14.26
C GLY A 123 21.54 6.62 -15.05
N ALA A 124 20.47 5.98 -14.55
CA ALA A 124 19.16 6.13 -15.16
C ALA A 124 18.67 7.59 -15.06
N PRO A 125 18.00 8.13 -16.09
CA PRO A 125 17.41 9.45 -16.01
C PRO A 125 16.30 9.47 -14.96
N THR A 126 16.11 10.61 -14.30
CA THR A 126 14.98 10.87 -13.41
C THR A 126 13.66 10.55 -14.11
N ALA A 127 12.81 9.77 -13.46
CA ALA A 127 11.48 9.39 -13.93
C ALA A 127 10.36 10.18 -13.26
N PHE A 128 10.59 10.69 -12.05
CA PHE A 128 9.60 11.40 -11.27
C PHE A 128 10.13 12.75 -10.77
N HIS A 129 9.23 13.70 -10.53
CA HIS A 129 9.59 15.01 -9.98
C HIS A 129 8.80 15.27 -8.68
N PRO A 130 9.12 14.56 -7.59
CA PRO A 130 8.32 14.64 -6.36
C PRO A 130 8.35 16.01 -5.69
N CYS A 131 9.44 16.74 -5.85
CA CYS A 131 9.56 18.10 -5.32
C CYS A 131 8.75 19.16 -6.10
N ASP A 132 8.12 18.78 -7.22
CA ASP A 132 7.15 19.64 -7.92
C ASP A 132 5.75 19.51 -7.31
N TRP A 133 5.49 18.49 -6.48
CA TRP A 133 4.20 18.32 -5.80
C TRP A 133 3.97 19.35 -4.70
N VAL A 134 5.04 19.84 -4.07
CA VAL A 134 5.03 21.03 -3.22
C VAL A 134 6.29 21.80 -3.54
N THR A 135 6.16 22.96 -4.20
CA THR A 135 7.35 23.71 -4.62
C THR A 135 8.13 24.19 -3.39
N PRO A 136 9.46 24.40 -3.48
CA PRO A 136 10.24 24.93 -2.35
C PRO A 136 9.69 26.24 -1.79
N THR A 137 9.11 27.10 -2.64
CA THR A 137 8.46 28.36 -2.20
C THR A 137 7.21 28.10 -1.36
N GLU A 138 6.38 27.13 -1.74
CA GLU A 138 5.18 26.77 -0.98
C GLU A 138 5.54 26.07 0.33
N ALA A 139 6.51 25.15 0.29
CA ALA A 139 7.04 24.51 1.48
C ALA A 139 7.62 25.56 2.45
N ALA A 140 8.41 26.52 1.96
CA ALA A 140 8.91 27.66 2.74
C ALA A 140 7.78 28.47 3.38
N ALA A 141 6.70 28.75 2.64
CA ALA A 141 5.54 29.47 3.16
C ALA A 141 4.76 28.69 4.24
N ILE A 142 4.80 27.35 4.22
CA ILE A 142 4.22 26.52 5.27
C ILE A 142 5.16 26.41 6.48
N MET A 143 6.46 26.26 6.23
CA MET A 143 7.49 26.02 7.25
C MET A 143 8.00 27.30 7.92
N GLY A 144 7.67 28.48 7.38
CA GLY A 144 7.98 29.78 7.99
C GLY A 144 9.41 30.27 7.74
N GLY A 145 10.06 29.83 6.66
CA GLY A 145 11.43 30.21 6.35
C GLY A 145 11.95 29.52 5.08
N PRO A 146 13.17 29.84 4.62
CA PRO A 146 13.78 29.19 3.47
C PRO A 146 13.92 27.67 3.68
N VAL A 147 13.68 26.91 2.62
CA VAL A 147 13.86 25.46 2.61
C VAL A 147 14.64 25.02 1.39
N SER A 148 15.41 23.95 1.55
CA SER A 148 15.97 23.18 0.45
C SER A 148 15.08 21.96 0.20
N ALA A 149 14.89 21.60 -1.07
CA ALA A 149 14.09 20.44 -1.46
C ALA A 149 15.02 19.38 -2.08
N LYS A 150 14.86 18.13 -1.65
CA LYS A 150 15.65 17.00 -2.13
C LYS A 150 14.71 15.84 -2.51
N PRO A 151 14.72 15.37 -3.76
CA PRO A 151 13.93 14.21 -4.15
C PRO A 151 14.51 12.92 -3.54
N ASP A 152 13.65 11.93 -3.32
CA ASP A 152 14.00 10.54 -3.04
C ASP A 152 13.09 9.61 -3.84
N GLY A 153 13.64 8.49 -4.31
CA GLY A 153 12.91 7.54 -5.14
C GLY A 153 12.47 8.13 -6.48
N ASP A 154 13.20 9.10 -7.05
CA ASP A 154 12.87 9.73 -8.33
C ASP A 154 13.37 8.93 -9.55
N GLU A 155 14.13 7.87 -9.30
CA GLU A 155 14.56 6.90 -10.30
C GLU A 155 13.39 6.07 -10.87
N PRO A 156 13.50 5.59 -12.13
CA PRO A 156 12.45 4.76 -12.69
C PRO A 156 12.26 3.46 -11.89
N GLY A 157 11.07 2.87 -11.94
CA GLY A 157 10.77 1.66 -11.18
C GLY A 157 10.57 1.87 -9.67
N SER A 158 10.84 3.07 -9.15
CA SER A 158 10.48 3.42 -7.78
C SER A 158 8.95 3.33 -7.56
N ILE A 159 8.58 2.90 -6.37
CA ILE A 159 7.21 2.72 -5.87
C ILE A 159 7.00 3.40 -4.51
N ASP A 160 8.07 3.90 -3.89
CA ASP A 160 8.05 4.81 -2.76
C ASP A 160 8.81 6.07 -3.20
N ILE A 161 8.07 7.13 -3.51
CA ILE A 161 8.57 8.32 -4.21
C ILE A 161 8.29 9.52 -3.33
N GLY A 162 9.30 10.31 -2.99
CA GLY A 162 9.13 11.40 -2.04
C GLY A 162 10.02 12.61 -2.26
N CYS A 163 9.76 13.64 -1.48
CA CYS A 163 10.60 14.83 -1.41
C CYS A 163 10.78 15.24 0.05
N TYR A 164 12.03 15.51 0.42
CA TYR A 164 12.43 16.07 1.69
C TYR A 164 12.55 17.58 1.56
N TYR A 165 11.95 18.32 2.50
CA TYR A 165 12.08 19.76 2.63
C TYR A 165 12.80 20.08 3.93
N ASP A 166 14.06 20.50 3.84
CA ASP A 166 14.90 20.80 5.00
C ASP A 166 15.07 22.32 5.16
N LYS A 167 14.95 22.82 6.39
CA LYS A 167 15.41 24.18 6.71
C LYS A 167 16.94 24.20 6.72
N SER A 168 17.52 25.27 6.16
CA SER A 168 18.96 25.38 5.87
C SER A 168 19.90 25.27 7.07
N ASP A 169 19.39 25.34 8.31
CA ASP A 169 20.22 25.53 9.50
C ASP A 169 19.95 24.51 10.63
N ASP A 170 18.97 23.61 10.51
CA ASP A 170 18.56 22.70 11.60
C ASP A 170 18.47 21.24 11.14
N VAL A 171 19.39 20.41 11.62
CA VAL A 171 19.35 18.95 11.44
C VAL A 171 18.21 18.39 12.29
N GLY A 172 17.10 17.98 11.66
CA GLY A 172 15.95 17.36 12.33
C GLY A 172 14.62 18.11 12.20
N GLU A 173 14.59 19.27 11.53
CA GLU A 173 13.37 20.04 11.24
C GLU A 173 12.94 19.93 9.77
N GLY A 174 12.98 18.72 9.22
CA GLY A 174 12.57 18.43 7.85
C GLY A 174 11.13 17.94 7.74
N VAL A 175 10.45 18.30 6.65
CA VAL A 175 9.18 17.68 6.25
C VAL A 175 9.48 16.69 5.12
N GLU A 176 9.00 15.46 5.25
CA GLU A 176 9.03 14.44 4.21
C GLU A 176 7.62 14.27 3.64
N THR A 177 7.50 14.30 2.31
CA THR A 177 6.25 13.92 1.61
C THR A 177 6.50 12.71 0.74
N ASP A 178 5.67 11.67 0.86
CA ASP A 178 5.84 10.41 0.13
C ASP A 178 4.55 9.98 -0.58
N LEU A 179 4.69 9.47 -1.79
CA LEU A 179 3.67 8.75 -2.52
C LEU A 179 4.09 7.28 -2.65
N ARG A 180 3.29 6.41 -2.06
CA ARG A 180 3.44 4.96 -2.14
C ARG A 180 2.46 4.38 -3.13
N LEU A 181 3.00 3.70 -4.14
CA LEU A 181 2.27 3.07 -5.24
C LEU A 181 1.95 1.60 -4.93
N PRO A 182 1.03 0.96 -5.68
CA PRO A 182 0.89 -0.49 -5.65
C PRO A 182 2.25 -1.18 -5.82
N GLY A 183 2.54 -2.13 -4.93
CA GLY A 183 3.85 -2.75 -4.81
C GLY A 183 4.65 -2.28 -3.59
N ALA A 184 4.36 -1.10 -3.04
CA ALA A 184 5.03 -0.54 -1.85
C ALA A 184 4.41 -1.00 -0.52
N PHE A 185 3.51 -1.99 -0.57
CA PHE A 185 2.80 -2.51 0.59
C PHE A 185 2.89 -4.03 0.64
N PRO A 186 3.02 -4.66 1.83
CA PRO A 186 3.03 -6.12 1.95
C PRO A 186 1.73 -6.80 1.51
N VAL A 187 0.61 -6.06 1.62
CA VAL A 187 -0.72 -6.53 1.20
C VAL A 187 -1.33 -5.54 0.21
N ASP A 188 -1.80 -4.39 0.69
CA ASP A 188 -2.35 -3.31 -0.12
C ASP A 188 -2.42 -1.99 0.67
N ALA A 189 -2.73 -0.89 -0.02
CA ALA A 189 -2.88 0.44 0.57
C ALA A 189 -4.00 0.52 1.64
N PRO A 190 -5.24 0.03 1.39
CA PRO A 190 -6.31 0.06 2.40
C PRO A 190 -5.94 -0.67 3.70
N SER A 191 -5.28 -1.83 3.60
CA SER A 191 -4.82 -2.60 4.76
C SER A 191 -3.74 -1.84 5.53
N GLN A 192 -2.82 -1.16 4.82
CA GLN A 192 -1.80 -0.33 5.47
C GLN A 192 -2.39 0.93 6.10
N PHE A 193 -3.40 1.53 5.47
CA PHE A 193 -4.16 2.62 6.07
C PHE A 193 -4.87 2.15 7.35
N ALA A 194 -5.57 1.02 7.28
CA ALA A 194 -6.24 0.42 8.43
C ALA A 194 -5.24 0.16 9.57
N LEU A 195 -4.05 -0.37 9.26
CA LEU A 195 -2.99 -0.57 10.24
C LEU A 195 -2.58 0.75 10.93
N ALA A 196 -2.40 1.83 10.16
CA ALA A 196 -2.10 3.16 10.70
C ALA A 196 -3.20 3.68 11.63
N THR A 197 -4.47 3.29 11.41
CA THR A 197 -5.58 3.67 12.30
C THR A 197 -5.61 2.91 13.63
N THR A 198 -4.86 1.82 13.76
CA THR A 198 -4.79 1.03 15.01
C THR A 198 -3.76 1.56 16.03
N SER A 199 -2.95 2.55 15.63
CA SER A 199 -1.96 3.17 16.52
C SER A 199 -2.61 3.92 17.69
N THR A 200 -1.89 4.07 18.80
CA THR A 200 -2.46 4.60 20.06
C THR A 200 -2.80 6.10 20.01
N ASN A 201 -2.14 6.88 19.14
CA ASN A 201 -2.33 8.34 19.05
C ASN A 201 -2.79 8.75 17.65
N VAL A 202 -3.96 8.26 17.25
CA VAL A 202 -4.55 8.51 15.94
C VAL A 202 -5.64 9.56 16.05
N THR A 203 -5.64 10.54 15.14
CA THR A 203 -6.70 11.53 14.99
C THR A 203 -7.21 11.50 13.55
N ASN A 204 -8.53 11.35 13.35
CA ASN A 204 -9.15 11.44 12.03
C ASN A 204 -9.02 12.86 11.48
N VAL A 205 -8.80 12.98 10.17
CA VAL A 205 -8.62 14.28 9.51
C VAL A 205 -9.80 14.58 8.60
N ASP A 206 -10.67 15.47 9.05
CA ASP A 206 -11.86 15.87 8.32
C ASP A 206 -11.57 16.91 7.23
N GLY A 207 -12.50 17.03 6.26
CA GLY A 207 -12.49 18.09 5.26
C GLY A 207 -11.40 18.00 4.20
N MET A 208 -10.83 16.81 3.98
CA MET A 208 -10.01 16.53 2.80
C MET A 208 -10.79 15.90 1.64
N GLY A 209 -11.98 15.37 1.90
CA GLY A 209 -12.75 14.60 0.91
C GLY A 209 -12.18 13.19 0.65
N LEU A 210 -11.20 12.78 1.44
CA LEU A 210 -10.51 11.49 1.38
C LEU A 210 -10.38 10.92 2.79
N GLN A 211 -10.17 9.60 2.91
CA GLN A 211 -9.85 8.98 4.19
C GLN A 211 -8.44 9.38 4.60
N ALA A 212 -8.33 10.03 5.76
CA ALA A 212 -7.06 10.53 6.26
C ALA A 212 -6.99 10.47 7.78
N VAL A 213 -5.80 10.16 8.30
CA VAL A 213 -5.51 10.13 9.73
C VAL A 213 -4.15 10.76 10.00
N CYS A 214 -4.03 11.44 11.14
CA CYS A 214 -2.75 11.83 11.71
C CYS A 214 -2.37 10.84 12.80
N VAL A 215 -1.17 10.28 12.70
CA VAL A 215 -0.59 9.36 13.66
C VAL A 215 0.55 10.09 14.37
N HIS A 216 0.49 10.19 15.70
CA HIS A 216 1.53 10.82 16.50
C HIS A 216 2.40 9.79 17.22
N GLU A 217 3.69 9.77 16.92
CA GLU A 217 4.65 8.79 17.45
C GLU A 217 5.51 9.42 18.55
N ALA A 218 4.93 9.57 19.75
CA ALA A 218 5.58 10.25 20.88
C ALA A 218 6.88 9.60 21.37
N THR A 219 7.15 8.35 21.01
CA THR A 219 8.33 7.58 21.44
C THR A 219 9.47 7.58 20.42
N THR A 220 9.26 8.18 19.24
CA THR A 220 10.35 8.42 18.28
C THR A 220 11.19 9.61 18.76
N THR A 221 12.45 9.69 18.34
CA THR A 221 13.35 10.81 18.69
C THR A 221 13.87 11.46 17.41
N PRO A 222 13.42 12.69 17.08
CA PRO A 222 12.36 13.45 17.77
C PRO A 222 10.97 12.80 17.60
N PRO A 223 10.01 13.05 18.51
CA PRO A 223 8.61 12.71 18.31
C PRO A 223 8.11 13.24 16.97
N SER A 224 7.47 12.37 16.20
CA SER A 224 6.97 12.69 14.86
C SER A 224 5.45 12.71 14.80
N THR A 225 4.92 13.40 13.80
CA THR A 225 3.54 13.25 13.37
C THR A 225 3.56 12.87 11.89
N THR A 226 2.81 11.82 11.53
CA THR A 226 2.60 11.41 10.13
C THR A 226 1.13 11.58 9.77
N LEU A 227 0.83 12.38 8.76
CA LEU A 227 -0.46 12.36 8.07
C LEU A 227 -0.43 11.25 7.03
N VAL A 228 -1.37 10.32 7.08
CA VAL A 228 -1.56 9.25 6.10
C VAL A 228 -2.89 9.47 5.39
N VAL A 229 -2.88 9.42 4.06
CA VAL A 229 -4.05 9.68 3.21
C VAL A 229 -4.22 8.52 2.23
N LEU A 230 -5.38 7.87 2.28
CA LEU A 230 -5.75 6.87 1.29
C LEU A 230 -6.23 7.55 0.01
N LEU A 231 -5.49 7.29 -1.07
CA LEU A 231 -5.79 7.76 -2.41
C LEU A 231 -6.45 6.64 -3.23
N SER A 232 -7.01 7.02 -4.37
CA SER A 232 -7.51 6.11 -5.39
C SER A 232 -6.40 5.20 -5.96
N GLU A 233 -6.82 4.13 -6.65
CA GLU A 233 -5.92 3.18 -7.34
C GLU A 233 -4.93 2.45 -6.43
N GLY A 234 -5.26 2.34 -5.14
CA GLY A 234 -4.42 1.62 -4.18
C GLY A 234 -3.13 2.34 -3.84
N ARG A 235 -3.16 3.68 -3.79
CA ARG A 235 -2.03 4.54 -3.41
C ARG A 235 -2.18 5.08 -1.99
N LEU A 236 -1.07 5.35 -1.32
CA LEU A 236 -1.04 6.12 -0.07
C LEU A 236 -0.16 7.34 -0.24
N PHE A 237 -0.66 8.50 0.19
CA PHE A 237 0.16 9.70 0.34
C PHE A 237 0.44 9.96 1.82
N ARG A 238 1.69 10.30 2.14
CA ARG A 238 2.16 10.53 3.51
C ARG A 238 2.85 11.88 3.61
N VAL A 239 2.70 12.52 4.76
CA VAL A 239 3.51 13.67 5.14
C VAL A 239 3.99 13.45 6.56
N THR A 240 5.30 13.50 6.79
CA THR A 240 5.93 13.23 8.08
C THR A 240 6.80 14.41 8.49
N GLU A 241 6.71 14.84 9.74
CA GLU A 241 7.60 15.85 10.31
C GLU A 241 7.72 15.69 11.84
N GLY A 242 8.90 16.01 12.38
CA GLY A 242 9.14 16.10 13.83
C GLY A 242 8.36 17.24 14.49
N TYR A 243 7.72 16.98 15.63
CA TYR A 243 6.95 17.95 16.43
C TYR A 243 5.85 18.73 15.67
N ALA A 244 5.46 18.28 14.48
CA ALA A 244 4.48 19.00 13.67
C ALA A 244 3.05 18.80 14.16
N SER A 245 2.24 19.84 13.95
CA SER A 245 0.79 19.73 14.08
C SER A 245 0.18 19.07 12.84
N CYS A 246 -0.91 18.33 13.03
CA CYS A 246 -1.65 17.71 11.94
C CYS A 246 -2.12 18.74 10.89
N ASP A 247 -2.51 19.95 11.31
CA ASP A 247 -2.94 21.02 10.41
C ASP A 247 -1.83 21.47 9.46
N LYS A 248 -0.58 21.50 9.92
CA LYS A 248 0.58 21.81 9.07
C LYS A 248 0.75 20.73 7.99
N LEU A 249 0.73 19.46 8.38
CA LEU A 249 0.86 18.32 7.46
C LEU A 249 -0.27 18.30 6.42
N ARG A 250 -1.49 18.66 6.84
CA ARG A 250 -2.65 18.77 5.95
C ARG A 250 -2.47 19.83 4.86
N ARG A 251 -1.76 20.94 5.14
CA ARG A 251 -1.46 21.96 4.13
C ARG A 251 -0.55 21.41 3.03
N PHE A 252 0.49 20.66 3.41
CA PHE A 252 1.35 19.95 2.45
C PHE A 252 0.55 18.96 1.61
N ALA A 253 -0.23 18.09 2.26
CA ALA A 253 -1.02 17.07 1.57
C ALA A 253 -2.02 17.65 0.57
N ARG A 254 -2.69 18.76 0.90
CA ARG A 254 -3.61 19.42 -0.03
C ARG A 254 -2.92 19.93 -1.30
N LEU A 255 -1.74 20.52 -1.18
CA LEU A 255 -0.97 20.99 -2.34
C LEU A 255 -0.51 19.80 -3.20
N ALA A 256 0.08 18.79 -2.57
CA ALA A 256 0.58 17.61 -3.26
C ALA A 256 -0.53 16.84 -3.98
N ILE A 257 -1.61 16.49 -3.27
CA ILE A 257 -2.75 15.75 -3.82
C ILE A 257 -3.42 16.53 -4.96
N GLY A 258 -3.46 17.86 -4.88
CA GLY A 258 -3.94 18.70 -5.98
C GLY A 258 -3.14 18.55 -7.29
N ARG A 259 -1.90 18.07 -7.22
CA ARG A 259 -1.01 17.86 -8.38
C ARG A 259 -0.89 16.39 -8.79
N ILE A 260 -0.84 15.46 -7.84
CA ILE A 260 -0.68 14.01 -8.11
C ILE A 260 -2.01 13.27 -8.32
N GLY A 261 -3.13 13.94 -8.04
CA GLY A 261 -4.47 13.37 -8.14
C GLY A 261 -4.85 12.53 -6.92
N ALA A 262 -6.12 12.70 -6.51
CA ALA A 262 -6.75 11.97 -5.42
C ALA A 262 -6.90 10.48 -5.71
#